data_AF-A0A969QJ32-F1
#
_entry.id   AF-A0A969QJ32-F1
#
_cell.length_a   1.000
_cell.length_b   1.000
_cell.length_c   1.000
_cell.angle_alpha   90.00
_cell.angle_beta   90.00
_cell.angle_gamma   90.00
#
_symmetry.space_group_name_H-M   'P 1'
#
loop_
_entity.id
_entity.type
_entity.pdbx_description
1 polymer ?
#
loop_
_entity_poly.entity_id
_entity_poly.type
_entity_poly.pdbx_seq_one_letter_code
_entity_poly.pdbx_strand_id
1 'polypeptide(L)'
;MPESVPQIYTYYRTESPTQTAETAKLQQDTLEIWGFPPQNIYQSDIPKVKAYEGKLPQGRRGIEFTTDILPDSGCRPGDPRWSGPRAGVTVENGCAKIKIMTVTNYQLKSNCFNCQ
;
A
#
# COMPACT_ATOMS: atom_id res chain seq x y z
N MET A 1 -6.40 25.35 20.75
CA MET A 1 -5.45 24.35 20.22
C MET A 1 -6.01 23.92 18.88
N PRO A 2 -5.40 24.25 17.74
CA PRO A 2 -5.94 23.79 16.46
C PRO A 2 -5.79 22.28 16.40
N GLU A 3 -6.89 21.57 16.18
CA GLU A 3 -6.86 20.15 15.84
C GLU A 3 -6.04 20.02 14.56
N SER A 4 -4.92 19.30 14.63
CA SER A 4 -4.07 19.06 13.46
C SER A 4 -4.87 18.23 12.46
N VAL A 5 -5.26 18.85 11.34
CA VAL A 5 -5.93 18.13 10.25
C VAL A 5 -5.00 16.98 9.81
N PRO A 6 -5.49 15.71 9.80
CA PRO A 6 -4.68 14.59 9.38
C PRO A 6 -4.23 14.81 7.94
N GLN A 7 -2.92 14.81 7.73
CA GLN A 7 -2.33 14.98 6.40
C GLN A 7 -2.53 13.67 5.63
N ILE A 8 -3.26 13.75 4.52
CA ILE A 8 -3.54 12.60 3.66
C ILE A 8 -2.47 12.53 2.58
N TYR A 9 -1.75 11.41 2.52
CA TYR A 9 -0.69 11.17 1.55
C TYR A 9 -1.14 10.16 0.50
N THR A 10 -0.64 10.32 -0.72
CA THR A 10 -0.90 9.39 -1.83
C THR A 10 0.32 8.51 -2.07
N TYR A 11 0.06 7.21 -2.21
CA TYR A 11 1.06 6.18 -2.45
C TYR A 11 0.59 5.23 -3.55
N TYR A 12 1.53 4.46 -4.10
CA TYR A 12 1.20 3.43 -5.08
C TYR A 12 1.99 2.13 -4.87
N ARG A 13 1.47 1.04 -5.40
CA ARG A 13 2.20 -0.23 -5.58
C ARG A 13 2.10 -0.65 -7.02
N THR A 14 3.22 -1.12 -7.58
CA THR A 14 3.23 -1.71 -8.91
C THR A 14 2.81 -3.18 -8.84
N GLU A 15 2.22 -3.67 -9.93
CA GLU A 15 1.97 -5.10 -10.12
C GLU A 15 3.26 -5.90 -9.95
N SER A 16 3.15 -7.01 -9.23
CA SER A 16 4.25 -7.93 -8.95
C SER A 16 3.69 -9.32 -8.66
N PRO A 17 4.53 -10.37 -8.55
CA PRO A 17 4.08 -11.71 -8.19
C PRO A 17 3.30 -11.79 -6.87
N THR A 18 3.48 -10.81 -5.96
CA THR A 18 2.76 -10.73 -4.68
C THR A 18 1.68 -9.64 -4.67
N GLN A 19 1.72 -8.70 -5.61
CA GLN A 19 0.70 -7.68 -5.83
C GLN A 19 -0.08 -8.00 -7.12
N THR A 20 -0.82 -9.10 -7.07
CA THR A 20 -1.67 -9.59 -8.17
C THR A 20 -3.00 -8.83 -8.22
N ALA A 21 -3.75 -9.01 -9.31
CA ALA A 21 -5.09 -8.43 -9.47
C ALA A 21 -6.07 -8.87 -8.37
N GLU A 22 -5.98 -10.12 -7.90
CA GLU A 22 -6.75 -10.64 -6.77
C GLU A 22 -6.37 -9.95 -5.46
N THR A 23 -5.07 -9.84 -5.17
CA THR A 23 -4.58 -9.12 -3.99
C THR A 23 -5.03 -7.66 -4.02
N ALA A 24 -4.94 -6.99 -5.17
CA ALA A 24 -5.40 -5.62 -5.32
C ALA A 24 -6.91 -5.46 -5.19
N LYS A 25 -7.70 -6.45 -5.63
CA LYS A 25 -9.14 -6.49 -5.41
C LYS A 25 -9.48 -6.60 -3.93
N LEU A 26 -8.81 -7.50 -3.21
CA LEU A 26 -8.99 -7.67 -1.78
C LEU A 26 -8.62 -6.39 -1.02
N GLN A 27 -7.51 -5.74 -1.36
CA GLN A 27 -7.11 -4.45 -0.77
C GLN A 27 -8.13 -3.34 -1.02
N GLN A 28 -8.79 -3.36 -2.19
CA GLN A 28 -9.89 -2.44 -2.51
C GLN A 28 -11.15 -2.71 -1.70
N ASP A 29 -11.49 -3.98 -1.49
CA ASP A 29 -12.70 -4.37 -0.77
C ASP A 29 -12.57 -4.19 0.74
N THR A 30 -11.37 -4.39 1.29
CA THR A 30 -11.12 -4.26 2.74
C THR A 30 -10.69 -2.87 3.16
N LEU A 31 -10.23 -2.03 2.21
CA LEU A 31 -9.54 -0.77 2.50
C LEU A 31 -8.33 -0.97 3.43
N GLU A 32 -7.60 -2.06 3.19
CA GLU A 32 -6.37 -2.38 3.92
C GLU A 32 -5.24 -2.70 2.95
N ILE A 33 -4.02 -2.34 3.34
CA ILE A 33 -2.81 -2.73 2.64
C ILE A 33 -1.95 -3.58 3.56
N TRP A 34 -1.48 -4.71 3.05
CA TRP A 34 -0.72 -5.69 3.82
C TRP A 34 0.74 -5.80 3.35
N GLY A 35 1.62 -6.23 4.24
CA GLY A 35 3.03 -6.45 3.95
C GLY A 35 3.66 -7.53 4.81
N PHE A 36 4.33 -8.47 4.17
CA PHE A 36 5.05 -9.56 4.82
C PHE A 36 6.50 -9.17 5.17
N PRO A 37 7.18 -9.95 6.03
CA PRO A 37 8.60 -9.78 6.28
C PRO A 37 9.41 -9.85 4.97
N PRO A 38 10.46 -9.03 4.82
CA PRO A 38 11.33 -9.10 3.64
C PRO A 38 12.00 -10.47 3.52
N GLN A 39 11.81 -11.12 2.37
CA GLN A 39 12.40 -12.44 2.06
C GLN A 39 13.78 -12.34 1.36
N ASN A 40 14.33 -11.14 1.19
CA ASN A 40 15.58 -10.90 0.46
C ASN A 40 16.82 -10.99 1.37
N ILE A 41 18.03 -10.76 0.83
CA ILE A 41 19.32 -10.88 1.55
C ILE A 41 19.42 -10.12 2.88
N TYR A 42 18.56 -9.11 3.10
CA TYR A 42 18.41 -8.40 4.37
C TYR A 42 17.16 -8.92 5.10
N GLN A 43 17.16 -10.22 5.38
CA GLN A 43 16.07 -10.90 6.07
C GLN A 43 15.86 -10.25 7.43
N SER A 44 14.62 -9.96 7.76
CA SER A 44 14.20 -9.44 9.05
C SER A 44 12.82 -10.01 9.32
N ASP A 45 12.61 -10.53 10.53
CA ASP A 45 11.31 -11.09 10.94
C ASP A 45 10.25 -10.00 11.15
N ILE A 46 10.61 -8.73 10.97
CA ILE A 46 9.71 -7.59 11.15
C ILE A 46 8.87 -7.41 9.88
N PRO A 47 7.55 -7.69 9.93
CA PRO A 47 6.68 -7.46 8.79
C PRO A 47 6.56 -5.98 8.50
N LYS A 48 6.54 -5.63 7.21
CA LYS A 48 6.42 -4.24 6.79
C LYS A 48 5.64 -4.10 5.50
N VAL A 49 4.70 -3.16 5.51
CA VAL A 49 4.04 -2.67 4.30
C VAL A 49 5.06 -1.83 3.54
N LYS A 50 5.22 -2.09 2.24
CA LYS A 50 6.06 -1.29 1.34
C LYS A 50 5.19 -0.65 0.27
N ALA A 51 5.49 0.57 -0.11
CA ALA A 51 4.86 1.24 -1.25
C ALA A 51 5.85 2.23 -1.88
N TYR A 52 5.40 2.93 -2.90
CA TYR A 52 6.10 4.05 -3.49
C TYR A 52 5.32 5.34 -3.25
N GLU A 53 6.03 6.45 -3.12
CA GLU A 53 5.43 7.76 -2.90
C GLU A 53 4.83 8.35 -4.19
N GLY A 54 3.65 8.95 -4.07
CA GLY A 54 2.97 9.66 -5.15
C GLY A 54 1.96 8.81 -5.91
N LYS A 55 1.67 9.22 -7.13
CA LYS A 55 0.70 8.58 -8.03
C LYS A 55 1.34 7.44 -8.81
N LEU A 56 0.53 6.46 -9.20
CA LEU A 56 0.99 5.38 -10.06
C LEU A 56 1.47 5.97 -11.41
N PRO A 57 2.72 5.70 -11.85
CA PRO A 57 3.23 6.24 -13.11
C PRO A 57 2.36 5.82 -14.31
N GLN A 58 2.19 6.74 -15.26
CA GLN A 58 1.36 6.50 -16.44
C GLN A 58 1.81 5.24 -17.20
N GLY A 59 0.86 4.42 -17.63
CA GLY A 59 1.12 3.17 -18.35
C GLY A 59 1.58 2.00 -17.46
N ARG A 60 1.70 2.19 -16.14
CA ARG A 60 1.97 1.09 -15.20
C ARG A 60 0.67 0.50 -14.67
N ARG A 61 0.71 -0.80 -14.35
CA ARG A 61 -0.37 -1.52 -13.66
C ARG A 61 -0.04 -1.62 -12.18
N GLY A 62 -1.06 -1.53 -11.34
CA GLY A 62 -0.88 -1.48 -9.89
C GLY A 62 -2.09 -0.88 -9.18
N ILE A 63 -1.86 -0.44 -7.95
CA ILE A 63 -2.84 0.30 -7.16
C ILE A 63 -2.28 1.65 -6.76
N GLU A 64 -3.15 2.65 -6.66
CA GLU A 64 -2.89 3.94 -6.04
C GLU A 64 -3.81 4.07 -4.85
N PHE A 65 -3.31 4.50 -3.69
CA PHE A 65 -4.10 4.59 -2.47
C PHE A 65 -3.71 5.80 -1.63
N THR A 66 -4.59 6.17 -0.70
CA THR A 66 -4.36 7.27 0.23
C THR A 66 -4.45 6.82 1.69
N THR A 67 -3.65 7.41 2.56
CA THR A 67 -3.68 7.15 4.01
C THR A 67 -3.16 8.36 4.78
N ASP A 68 -3.64 8.52 6.01
CA ASP A 68 -3.17 9.46 7.01
C ASP A 68 -2.09 8.86 7.93
N ILE A 69 -1.80 7.57 7.79
CA ILE A 69 -0.81 6.87 8.58
C ILE A 69 0.58 7.19 8.03
N LEU A 70 1.38 7.89 8.84
CA LEU A 70 2.77 8.22 8.48
C LEU A 70 3.63 6.96 8.33
N PRO A 71 4.54 6.91 7.33
CA PRO A 71 5.54 5.86 7.22
C PRO A 71 6.58 5.94 8.34
N ASP A 72 7.40 4.91 8.46
CA ASP A 72 8.48 4.83 9.43
C ASP A 72 9.52 5.93 9.18
N SER A 73 10.10 6.46 10.25
CA SER A 73 11.16 7.47 10.15
C SER A 73 12.43 6.89 9.51
N GLY A 74 13.16 7.73 8.76
CA GLY A 74 14.40 7.32 8.09
C GLY A 74 14.20 6.41 6.87
N CYS A 75 12.96 6.29 6.35
CA CYS A 75 12.74 5.65 5.06
C CYS A 75 13.51 6.38 3.95
N ARG A 76 13.96 5.63 2.93
CA ARG A 76 14.56 6.24 1.74
C ARG A 76 13.48 7.06 1.02
N PRO A 77 13.80 8.25 0.50
CA PRO A 77 12.85 9.03 -0.30
C PRO A 77 12.23 8.18 -1.41
N GLY A 78 10.91 8.22 -1.54
CA GLY A 78 10.17 7.44 -2.55
C GLY A 78 9.90 5.97 -2.21
N ASP A 79 10.42 5.42 -1.11
CA ASP A 79 10.17 4.03 -0.65
C ASP A 79 9.65 4.00 0.80
N PRO A 80 8.44 4.54 1.04
CA PRO A 80 7.80 4.54 2.35
C PRO A 80 7.51 3.11 2.83
N ARG A 81 7.74 2.89 4.12
CA ARG A 81 7.50 1.61 4.79
C ARG A 81 6.70 1.82 6.06
N TRP A 82 5.86 0.86 6.41
CA TRP A 82 5.15 0.83 7.68
C TRP A 82 5.43 -0.50 8.37
N SER A 83 6.22 -0.44 9.43
CA SER A 83 6.46 -1.57 10.33
C SER A 83 5.59 -1.43 11.57
N GLY A 84 5.07 -2.56 12.02
CA GLY A 84 4.26 -2.67 13.23
C GLY A 84 4.91 -3.60 14.25
N PRO A 85 4.34 -3.68 15.46
CA PRO A 85 3.10 -3.01 15.88
C PRO A 85 3.33 -1.54 16.31
N ARG A 86 2.48 -0.62 15.83
CA ARG A 86 2.42 0.79 16.30
C ARG A 86 1.06 1.43 15.97
N ALA A 87 0.83 2.67 16.41
CA ALA A 87 -0.38 3.41 16.05
C ALA A 87 -0.60 3.44 14.52
N GLY A 88 -1.76 2.97 14.07
CA GLY A 88 -2.13 2.84 12.66
C GLY A 88 -1.62 1.59 11.94
N VAL A 89 -0.67 0.84 12.53
CA VAL A 89 -0.06 -0.35 11.91
C VAL A 89 -0.25 -1.57 12.80
N THR A 90 -1.17 -2.45 12.43
CA THR A 90 -1.41 -3.70 13.15
C THR A 90 -0.57 -4.83 12.57
N VAL A 91 -0.22 -5.82 13.39
CA VAL A 91 0.45 -7.04 12.94
C VAL A 91 -0.46 -8.22 13.25
N GLU A 92 -0.83 -8.97 12.22
CA GLU A 92 -1.73 -10.12 12.35
C GLU A 92 -1.27 -11.22 11.40
N ASN A 93 -1.25 -12.48 11.84
CA ASN A 93 -0.79 -13.63 11.05
C ASN A 93 0.60 -13.41 10.40
N GLY A 94 1.50 -12.68 11.08
CA GLY A 94 2.85 -12.38 10.58
C GLY A 94 2.89 -11.35 9.45
N CYS A 95 1.80 -10.63 9.16
CA CYS A 95 1.78 -9.52 8.20
C CYS A 95 1.44 -8.19 8.89
N ALA A 96 2.09 -7.12 8.44
CA ALA A 96 1.77 -5.76 8.86
C ALA A 96 0.61 -5.26 7.99
N LYS A 97 -0.37 -4.62 8.62
CA LYS A 97 -1.57 -4.09 7.98
C LYS A 97 -1.73 -2.61 8.30
N ILE A 98 -2.09 -1.82 7.29
CA ILE A 98 -2.50 -0.42 7.45
C ILE A 98 -3.89 -0.21 6.84
N LYS A 99 -4.67 0.67 7.45
CA LYS A 99 -5.95 1.13 6.87
C LYS A 99 -5.70 2.26 5.88
N ILE A 100 -6.47 2.26 4.80
CA ILE A 100 -6.41 3.27 3.76
C ILE A 100 -7.77 3.93 3.59
N MET A 101 -7.78 5.15 3.04
CA MET A 101 -8.99 5.93 2.85
C MET A 101 -9.60 5.70 1.48
N THR A 102 -8.76 5.72 0.44
CA THR A 102 -9.18 5.45 -0.94
C THR A 102 -8.16 4.56 -1.63
N VAL A 103 -8.62 3.77 -2.61
CA VAL A 103 -7.75 3.01 -3.51
C VAL A 103 -8.35 2.92 -4.90
N THR A 104 -7.51 3.19 -5.90
CA THR A 104 -7.81 3.02 -7.31
C THR A 104 -6.98 1.86 -7.83
N ASN A 105 -7.66 0.82 -8.30
CA ASN A 105 -7.03 -0.36 -8.89
C ASN A 105 -6.90 -0.20 -10.41
N TYR A 106 -5.67 -0.11 -10.90
CA TYR A 106 -5.33 -0.02 -12.33
C TYR A 106 -5.02 -1.39 -12.96
N GLN A 107 -5.04 -2.47 -12.18
CA GLN A 107 -4.86 -3.84 -12.68
C GLN A 107 -6.16 -4.43 -13.22
N LEU A 108 -7.28 -4.04 -12.63
CA LEU A 108 -8.65 -4.42 -13.01
C LEU A 108 -9.32 -3.42 -13.95
N LYS A 109 -8.59 -2.40 -14.44
CA LYS A 109 -9.03 -1.63 -15.60
C LYS A 109 -8.95 -2.54 -16.82
N SER A 110 -9.84 -3.52 -16.86
CA SER A 110 -10.30 -4.13 -18.09
C SER A 110 -10.74 -2.97 -18.96
N ASN A 111 -10.10 -2.84 -20.12
CA ASN A 111 -10.72 -2.22 -21.26
C ASN A 111 -12.20 -2.64 -21.28
N CYS A 112 -13.11 -1.74 -20.89
CA CYS A 112 -14.48 -1.79 -21.37
C CYS A 112 -14.43 -1.37 -22.85
N PHE A 113 -13.76 -2.19 -23.66
CA PHE A 113 -13.79 -2.16 -25.12
C PHE A 113 -14.22 -3.57 -25.54
N ASN A 114 -15.53 -3.79 -25.45
CA ASN A 114 -16.35 -4.60 -26.36
C ASN A 114 -17.79 -4.48 -25.82
N CYS A 115 -18.66 -3.70 -26.45
CA CYS A 115 -19.35 -3.96 -27.73
C CYS A 115 -20.43 -5.05 -27.57
N GLN A 116 -21.67 -4.66 -27.25
CA GLN A 116 -22.87 -4.69 -28.10
C GLN A 116 -24.14 -4.58 -27.24
#